data_AF-A0A965US14-F1
#
_entry.id   AF-A0A965US14-F1
#
_cell.length_a   1.000
_cell.length_b   1.000
_cell.length_c   1.000
_cell.angle_alpha   90.00
_cell.angle_beta   90.00
_cell.angle_gamma   90.00
#
_symmetry.space_group_name_H-M   'P 1'
#
loop_
_entity.id
_entity.type
_entity.pdbx_description
1 polymer ?
#
loop_
_entity_poly.entity_id
_entity_poly.type
_entity_poly.pdbx_seq_one_letter_code
_entity_poly.pdbx_strand_id
1 'polypeptide(L)' 'MSEQRSGAKNTKDDEIRNAAVDAFLAEVVEVCRKHGMSISHEDGYGAFEVRKFSERDADWLKAATDRTGQS' A
#
# COMPACT_ATOMS: atom_id res chain seq x y z
N MET A 1 -9.48 -35.36 11.97
CA MET A 1 -9.76 -34.24 12.88
C MET A 1 -9.07 -33.02 12.30
N SER A 2 -9.85 -32.07 11.78
CA SER A 2 -9.33 -30.88 11.10
C SER A 2 -9.25 -29.73 12.10
N GLU A 3 -8.04 -29.32 12.48
CA GLU A 3 -7.84 -28.15 13.34
C GLU A 3 -7.96 -26.87 12.51
N GLN A 4 -9.02 -26.12 12.77
CA GLN A 4 -9.21 -24.77 12.26
C GLN A 4 -8.20 -23.83 12.94
N ARG A 5 -7.26 -23.28 12.17
CA ARG A 5 -6.42 -22.17 12.64
C ARG A 5 -7.22 -20.87 12.55
N SER A 6 -7.79 -20.47 13.69
CA SER A 6 -8.36 -19.13 13.89
C SER A 6 -7.23 -18.10 13.93
N GLY A 7 -6.99 -17.43 12.81
CA GLY A 7 -6.16 -16.23 12.77
C GLY A 7 -6.95 -15.04 13.33
N ALA A 8 -6.80 -14.76 14.62
CA ALA A 8 -7.33 -13.54 15.21
C ALA A 8 -6.67 -12.33 14.54
N LYS A 9 -7.45 -11.52 13.81
CA LYS A 9 -7.03 -10.18 13.38
C LYS A 9 -6.84 -9.35 14.65
N ASN A 10 -5.62 -8.91 14.90
CA ASN A 10 -5.28 -8.06 16.03
C ASN A 10 -5.75 -6.63 15.69
N THR A 11 -6.88 -6.21 16.24
CA THR A 11 -7.58 -4.95 15.92
C THR A 11 -7.01 -3.73 16.66
N LYS A 12 -5.68 -3.62 16.79
CA LYS A 12 -5.04 -2.50 17.49
C LYS A 12 -4.23 -1.56 16.59
N ASP A 13 -3.98 -1.96 15.34
CA ASP A 13 -3.12 -1.21 14.41
C ASP A 13 -3.93 -0.38 13.39
N ASP A 14 -5.26 -0.29 13.54
CA ASP A 14 -6.08 0.73 12.87
C ASP A 14 -5.89 2.09 13.57
N GLU A 15 -4.63 2.44 13.89
CA GLU A 15 -4.24 3.81 14.19
C GLU A 15 -4.74 4.68 13.05
N ILE A 16 -5.54 5.68 13.40
CA ILE A 16 -6.33 6.56 12.52
C ILE A 16 -5.62 6.77 11.18
N ARG A 17 -6.01 5.96 10.19
CA ARG A 17 -5.49 6.08 8.83
C ARG A 17 -5.99 7.40 8.25
N ASN A 18 -5.10 8.21 7.72
CA ASN A 18 -5.44 9.54 7.22
C ASN A 18 -6.26 9.42 5.93
N ALA A 19 -7.56 9.75 6.03
CA ALA A 19 -8.49 9.62 4.92
C ALA A 19 -8.08 10.42 3.66
N ALA A 20 -7.38 11.54 3.83
CA ALA A 20 -6.86 12.31 2.70
C ALA A 20 -5.71 11.58 2.00
N VAL A 21 -4.81 10.95 2.77
CA VAL A 21 -3.73 10.12 2.23
C VAL A 21 -4.30 8.89 1.53
N ASP A 22 -5.36 8.29 2.06
CA ASP A 22 -6.01 7.14 1.42
C ASP A 22 -6.70 7.48 0.11
N ALA A 23 -7.43 8.60 0.06
CA ALA A 23 -8.01 9.09 -1.18
C ALA A 23 -6.92 9.37 -2.22
N PHE A 24 -5.82 10.02 -1.81
CA PHE A 24 -4.67 10.26 -2.67
C PHE A 24 -4.05 8.96 -3.21
N LEU A 25 -3.77 7.97 -2.35
CA LEU A 25 -3.19 6.70 -2.77
C LEU A 25 -4.13 5.91 -3.69
N ALA A 26 -5.45 5.98 -3.46
CA ALA A 26 -6.43 5.37 -4.35
C ALA A 26 -6.39 6.00 -5.75
N GLU A 27 -6.33 7.33 -5.85
CA GLU A 27 -6.21 8.02 -7.13
C GLU A 27 -4.91 7.68 -7.86
N VAL A 28 -3.78 7.57 -7.15
CA VAL A 28 -2.51 7.16 -7.75
C VAL A 28 -2.60 5.73 -8.31
N VAL A 29 -3.27 4.81 -7.62
CA VAL A 29 -3.49 3.44 -8.12
C VAL A 29 -4.33 3.42 -9.39
N GLU A 30 -5.35 4.28 -9.49
CA GLU A 30 -6.13 4.42 -10.73
C GLU A 30 -5.29 4.97 -11.88
N VAL A 31 -4.37 5.90 -11.63
CA VAL A 31 -3.39 6.36 -12.63
C VAL A 31 -2.49 5.20 -13.07
N CYS A 32 -1.95 4.42 -12.12
CA CYS A 32 -1.15 3.23 -12.40
C CYS A 32 -1.90 2.24 -13.32
N ARG A 33 -3.16 1.92 -12.98
CA ARG A 33 -4.04 1.04 -13.77
C ARG A 33 -4.27 1.59 -15.17
N LYS A 34 -4.62 2.87 -15.29
CA LYS A 34 -4.89 3.56 -16.55
C LYS A 34 -3.71 3.49 -17.52
N HIS A 35 -2.49 3.57 -17.00
CA HIS A 35 -1.27 3.59 -17.82
C HIS A 35 -0.57 2.22 -17.92
N GLY A 36 -1.09 1.19 -17.25
CA GLY A 36 -0.48 -0.15 -17.25
C GLY A 36 0.91 -0.19 -16.59
N MET A 37 1.17 0.72 -15.65
CA MET A 37 2.45 0.88 -14.95
C MET A 37 2.24 0.88 -13.43
N SER A 38 3.20 0.35 -12.66
CA SER A 38 3.21 0.37 -11.20
C SER A 38 4.41 1.14 -10.67
N ILE A 39 4.20 1.86 -9.56
CA ILE A 39 5.26 2.38 -8.71
C ILE A 39 5.58 1.29 -7.67
N SER A 40 6.83 0.83 -7.63
CA SER A 40 7.27 -0.25 -6.75
C SER A 40 8.46 0.22 -5.90
N HIS A 41 8.60 -0.32 -4.70
CA HIS A 41 9.72 0.01 -3.80
C HIS A 41 11.01 -0.67 -4.30
N GLU A 42 12.09 0.10 -4.41
CA GLU A 42 13.44 -0.36 -4.82
C GLU A 42 14.07 -1.26 -3.75
N ASP A 43 14.96 -2.15 -4.18
CA ASP A 43 15.88 -2.89 -3.33
C ASP A 43 17.03 -2.00 -2.80
N GLY A 44 16.74 -1.19 -1.77
CA GLY A 44 17.74 -0.76 -0.79
C GLY A 44 18.43 0.58 -1.01
N TYR A 45 18.19 1.33 -2.10
CA TYR A 45 18.79 2.66 -2.31
C TYR A 45 17.81 3.84 -2.18
N GLY A 46 16.54 3.57 -1.89
CA GLY A 46 15.54 4.58 -1.54
C GLY A 46 14.84 5.28 -2.71
N ALA A 47 15.08 4.85 -3.95
CA ALA A 47 14.33 5.25 -5.12
C ALA A 47 13.08 4.37 -5.34
N PHE A 48 12.30 4.71 -6.36
CA PHE A 48 11.16 3.91 -6.82
C PHE A 48 11.46 3.30 -8.18
N GLU A 49 10.98 2.09 -8.40
CA GLU A 49 10.98 1.46 -9.72
C GLU A 49 9.64 1.66 -10.41
N VAL A 50 9.68 1.98 -11.71
CA VAL A 50 8.49 1.97 -12.58
C VAL A 50 8.48 0.66 -13.36
N ARG A 51 7.49 -0.19 -13.10
CA ARG A 51 7.37 -1.53 -13.71
C ARG A 51 6.01 -1.71 -14.37
N LYS A 52 5.79 -2.83 -15.06
CA LYS A 52 4.46 -3.20 -15.58
C LYS A 52 3.47 -3.29 -14.41
N PHE A 53 2.24 -2.84 -14.63
CA PHE A 53 1.21 -2.85 -13.59
C PHE A 53 1.08 -4.23 -12.92
N SER A 54 1.10 -4.21 -11.59
CA SER A 54 0.83 -5.36 -10.73
C SER A 54 -0.01 -4.93 -9.53
N GLU A 55 -1.01 -5.74 -9.17
CA GLU A 55 -1.85 -5.48 -7.99
C GLU A 55 -1.02 -5.54 -6.70
N ARG A 56 0.04 -6.36 -6.68
CA ARG A 56 0.95 -6.45 -5.54
C ARG A 56 1.65 -5.13 -5.25
N ASP A 57 2.15 -4.45 -6.28
CA ASP A 57 2.78 -3.13 -6.11
C ASP A 57 1.74 -2.08 -5.67
N ALA A 58 0.51 -2.16 -6.18
CA ALA A 58 -0.57 -1.28 -5.76
C ALA A 58 -0.94 -1.48 -4.28
N ASP A 59 -0.99 -2.73 -3.80
CA ASP A 59 -1.25 -3.04 -2.40
C ASP A 59 -0.11 -2.56 -1.48
N TRP A 60 1.14 -2.68 -1.94
CA TRP A 60 2.29 -2.11 -1.22
C TRP A 60 2.24 -0.59 -1.18
N LEU A 61 1.90 0.07 -2.28
CA LEU A 61 1.73 1.52 -2.33
C LEU A 61 0.63 1.98 -1.36
N LYS A 62 -0.50 1.27 -1.29
CA LYS A 62 -1.58 1.53 -0.33
C LYS A 62 -1.16 1.32 1.13
N ALA A 63 -0.10 0.56 1.39
CA ALA A 63 0.46 0.32 2.72
C ALA A 63 1.61 1.28 3.06
N ALA A 64 1.83 2.33 2.26
CA ALA A 64 2.84 3.34 2.54
C ALA A 64 2.63 4.00 3.91
N THR A 65 3.72 4.26 4.62
CA THR A 65 3.69 4.94 5.92
C THR A 65 3.33 6.41 5.76
N ASP A 66 2.26 6.87 6.40
CA ASP A 66 1.92 8.30 6.45
C ASP A 66 2.90 9.06 7.37
N ARG A 67 3.61 10.04 6.80
CA ARG A 67 4.47 10.98 7.54
C ARG A 67 4.06 12.45 7.35
N THR A 68 2.89 12.70 6.78
CA THR A 68 2.41 14.06 6.47
C THR A 68 2.16 14.93 7.70
N GLY A 69 2.00 14.31 8.88
CA GLY A 69 1.86 14.99 10.17
C GLY A 69 3.15 15.14 10.99
N GLN A 70 4.31 14.72 10.48
CA GLN A 70 5.60 14.84 11.20
C GLN A 70 6.30 16.14 10.79
N SER A 71 6.37 17.11 11.69
CA SER A 71 7.09 18.39 11.56
C SER A 71 8.35 18.44 12.41
#